data_AF-A0A9N9C5W8-F1
#
_entry.id   AF-A0A9N9C5W8-F1
#
_cell.length_a   1.000
_cell.length_b   1.000
_cell.length_c   1.000
_cell.angle_alpha   90.00
_cell.angle_beta   90.00
_cell.angle_gamma   90.00
#
_symmetry.space_group_name_H-M   'P 1'
#
loop_
_entity.id
_entity.type
_entity.pdbx_description
1 polymer ?
#
loop_
_entity_poly.entity_id
_entity_poly.type
_entity_poly.pdbx_seq_one_letter_code
_entity_poly.pdbx_strand_id
1 'polypeptide(L)'
;MFSTRNGIVFNNIIQSLDLSKDEKRIKAKATEISSQMDVKIGSAPGFKDWTICKPIYAVHIALRIPFDRKRPLKLANTTEQNYHSSLSYIRKRLEIPSLISFDSLATRFGCPKIIPYVETMFEIFKEEWVKDLSAANIKEIDWNDDIYKVAVFGCCCKVFGAQSRISQQLINSPDISISRLAFQNMTRLIEKYCKSYINELKSQIKNEGLMTFMISPVKGNSYINEVSEGRSGTMVCGSVLNKYLFVYMYINDVLRY
;
A
#
# COMPACT_ATOMS: atom_id res chain seq x y z
N MET A 1 -12.40 -5.23 34.29
CA MET A 1 -13.37 -4.11 34.20
C MET A 1 -13.20 -3.18 32.98
N PHE A 2 -12.36 -3.53 31.98
CA PHE A 2 -12.09 -2.68 30.80
C PHE A 2 -13.01 -2.93 29.58
N SER A 3 -13.89 -3.93 29.64
CA SER A 3 -14.69 -4.39 28.49
C SER A 3 -15.85 -3.44 28.12
N THR A 4 -16.50 -2.81 29.11
CA THR A 4 -17.71 -2.01 28.87
C THR A 4 -17.42 -0.64 28.25
N ARG A 5 -16.30 0.03 28.61
CA ARG A 5 -15.92 1.33 28.05
C ARG A 5 -15.50 1.23 26.58
N ASN A 6 -14.68 0.23 26.22
CA ASN A 6 -14.28 0.00 24.83
C ASN A 6 -15.50 -0.37 23.97
N GLY A 7 -16.45 -1.12 24.54
CA GLY A 7 -17.69 -1.47 23.85
C GLY A 7 -18.57 -0.26 23.48
N ILE A 8 -18.60 0.79 24.31
CA ILE A 8 -19.36 2.04 24.02
C ILE A 8 -18.63 2.86 22.96
N VAL A 9 -17.30 2.97 23.06
CA VAL A 9 -16.49 3.73 22.09
C VAL A 9 -16.61 3.14 20.68
N PHE A 10 -16.55 1.81 20.54
CA PHE A 10 -16.74 1.17 19.24
C PHE A 10 -18.15 1.39 18.68
N ASN A 11 -19.19 1.34 19.51
CA ASN A 11 -20.55 1.58 19.06
C ASN A 11 -20.72 2.99 18.49
N ASN A 12 -20.18 4.01 19.19
CA ASN A 12 -20.25 5.39 18.73
C ASN A 12 -19.51 5.58 17.39
N ILE A 13 -18.35 4.93 17.21
CA ILE A 13 -17.60 5.00 15.94
C ILE A 13 -18.37 4.27 14.82
N ILE A 14 -18.90 3.07 15.07
CA ILE A 14 -19.66 2.29 14.08
C ILE A 14 -20.90 3.06 13.62
N GLN A 15 -21.62 3.70 14.55
CA GLN A 15 -22.76 4.55 14.24
C GLN A 15 -22.33 5.79 13.44
N SER A 16 -21.24 6.46 13.83
CA SER A 16 -20.71 7.62 13.12
C SER A 16 -20.24 7.30 11.69
N LEU A 17 -19.93 6.03 11.42
CA LEU A 17 -19.55 5.53 10.09
C LEU A 17 -20.74 4.98 9.29
N ASP A 18 -21.95 4.95 9.87
CA ASP A 18 -23.17 4.40 9.25
C ASP A 18 -23.07 2.88 8.95
N LEU A 19 -22.49 2.13 9.89
CA LEU A 19 -22.18 0.69 9.75
C LEU A 19 -23.04 -0.20 10.66
N SER A 20 -24.20 0.28 11.08
CA SER A 20 -25.05 -0.36 12.09
C SER A 20 -25.55 -1.76 11.71
N LYS A 21 -25.60 -2.10 10.40
CA LYS A 21 -26.04 -3.43 9.94
C LYS A 21 -25.12 -4.57 10.38
N ASP A 22 -23.81 -4.30 10.48
CA ASP A 22 -22.78 -5.29 10.82
C ASP A 22 -22.17 -5.06 12.21
N GLU A 23 -22.82 -4.26 13.06
CA GLU A 23 -22.27 -3.74 14.32
C GLU A 23 -21.65 -4.85 15.20
N LYS A 24 -22.36 -5.95 15.42
CA LYS A 24 -21.88 -7.06 16.27
C LYS A 24 -20.57 -7.67 15.74
N ARG A 25 -20.50 -7.91 14.42
CA ARG A 25 -19.34 -8.50 13.75
C ARG A 25 -18.15 -7.53 13.79
N ILE A 26 -18.38 -6.28 13.43
CA ILE A 26 -17.35 -5.23 13.41
C ILE A 26 -16.79 -5.01 14.81
N LYS A 27 -17.66 -4.92 15.82
CA LYS A 27 -17.26 -4.72 17.22
C LYS A 27 -16.41 -5.86 17.76
N ALA A 28 -16.81 -7.11 17.51
CA ALA A 28 -16.02 -8.27 17.92
C ALA A 28 -14.62 -8.22 17.31
N LYS A 29 -14.53 -7.95 16.00
CA LYS A 29 -13.25 -7.90 15.31
C LYS A 29 -12.39 -6.68 15.70
N ALA A 30 -13.00 -5.51 15.89
CA ALA A 30 -12.32 -4.31 16.34
C ALA A 30 -11.77 -4.47 17.78
N THR A 31 -12.49 -5.19 18.65
CA THR A 31 -12.01 -5.50 20.00
C THR A 31 -10.78 -6.41 19.95
N GLU A 32 -10.82 -7.45 19.10
CA GLU A 32 -9.68 -8.34 18.87
C GLU A 32 -8.46 -7.56 18.34
N ILE A 33 -8.65 -6.75 17.30
CA ILE A 33 -7.58 -5.92 16.71
C ILE A 33 -7.01 -4.96 17.75
N SER A 34 -7.85 -4.26 18.51
CA SER A 34 -7.38 -3.35 19.56
C SER A 34 -6.55 -4.09 20.62
N SER A 35 -6.94 -5.31 21.00
CA SER A 35 -6.15 -6.12 21.92
C SER A 35 -4.80 -6.50 21.33
N GLN A 36 -4.76 -6.86 20.04
CA GLN A 36 -3.49 -7.16 19.36
C GLN A 36 -2.59 -5.91 19.25
N MET A 37 -3.16 -4.73 19.03
CA MET A 37 -2.42 -3.48 19.03
C MET A 37 -1.79 -3.20 20.40
N ASP A 38 -2.53 -3.43 21.49
CA ASP A 38 -2.00 -3.27 22.85
C ASP A 38 -0.84 -4.25 23.14
N VAL A 39 -0.90 -5.47 22.61
CA VAL A 39 0.16 -6.47 22.78
C VAL A 39 1.39 -6.20 21.90
N LYS A 40 1.19 -5.96 20.59
CA LYS A 40 2.29 -5.86 19.61
C LYS A 40 2.85 -4.44 19.47
N ILE A 41 2.10 -3.42 19.84
CA ILE A 41 2.43 -2.00 19.63
C ILE A 41 2.39 -1.20 20.95
N GLY A 42 1.83 -1.75 22.03
CA GLY A 42 1.64 -1.04 23.30
C GLY A 42 2.89 -0.43 23.95
N SER A 43 4.07 -0.93 23.60
CA SER A 43 5.37 -0.41 24.06
C SER A 43 5.95 0.71 23.18
N ALA A 44 5.35 0.99 22.01
CA ALA A 44 5.83 2.02 21.10
C ALA A 44 5.66 3.43 21.72
N PRO A 45 6.65 4.33 21.57
CA PRO A 45 6.56 5.70 22.06
C PRO A 45 5.31 6.42 21.52
N GLY A 46 4.55 7.07 22.41
CA GLY A 46 3.34 7.82 22.06
C GLY A 46 2.10 6.97 21.73
N PHE A 47 2.20 5.65 21.65
CA PHE A 47 1.03 4.80 21.36
C PHE A 47 0.00 4.81 22.49
N LYS A 48 0.45 4.94 23.75
CA LYS A 48 -0.44 5.05 24.92
C LYS A 48 -1.35 6.28 24.85
N ASP A 49 -0.92 7.32 24.14
CA ASP A 49 -1.65 8.58 23.98
C ASP A 49 -2.72 8.49 22.88
N TRP A 50 -2.75 7.41 22.10
CA TRP A 50 -3.70 7.19 21.00
C TRP A 50 -5.08 6.74 21.49
N THR A 51 -5.57 7.30 22.60
CA THR A 51 -6.83 6.91 23.23
C THR A 51 -8.04 7.10 22.31
N ILE A 52 -8.03 8.16 21.48
CA ILE A 52 -9.07 8.46 20.50
C ILE A 52 -8.82 7.74 19.16
N CYS A 53 -7.57 7.71 18.69
CA CYS A 53 -7.24 7.20 17.36
C CYS A 53 -7.21 5.66 17.29
N LYS A 54 -6.76 4.99 18.35
CA LYS A 54 -6.68 3.52 18.43
C LYS A 54 -8.00 2.83 18.07
N PRO A 55 -9.14 3.16 18.71
CA PRO A 55 -10.40 2.50 18.39
C PRO A 55 -10.87 2.78 16.96
N ILE A 56 -10.54 3.95 16.39
CA ILE A 56 -10.86 4.29 15.00
C ILE A 56 -10.06 3.40 14.03
N TYR A 57 -8.76 3.20 14.27
CA TYR A 57 -7.95 2.29 13.47
C TYR A 57 -8.42 0.83 13.60
N ALA A 58 -8.77 0.40 14.81
CA ALA A 58 -9.27 -0.96 15.03
C ALA A 58 -10.58 -1.22 14.28
N VAL A 59 -11.51 -0.25 14.26
CA VAL A 59 -12.73 -0.32 13.44
C VAL A 59 -12.40 -0.30 11.95
N HIS A 60 -11.51 0.59 11.50
CA HIS A 60 -11.08 0.62 10.09
C HIS A 60 -10.56 -0.74 9.63
N ILE A 61 -9.66 -1.35 10.39
CA ILE A 61 -9.07 -2.64 10.03
C ILE A 61 -10.11 -3.78 10.12
N ALA A 62 -11.05 -3.70 11.07
CA ALA A 62 -12.16 -4.65 11.18
C ALA A 62 -13.08 -4.63 9.95
N LEU A 63 -13.17 -3.47 9.30
CA LEU A 63 -13.87 -3.30 8.02
C LEU A 63 -13.02 -3.89 6.91
N ARG A 64 -13.25 -5.18 6.64
CA ARG A 64 -12.75 -5.86 5.45
C ARG A 64 -13.49 -5.45 4.17
N ILE A 65 -14.30 -4.39 4.23
CA ILE A 65 -15.18 -3.93 3.16
C ILE A 65 -14.83 -2.49 2.81
N PRO A 66 -14.84 -2.14 1.52
CA PRO A 66 -14.68 -0.78 1.05
C PRO A 66 -15.67 0.23 1.71
N PHE A 67 -15.20 1.21 2.49
CA PHE A 67 -16.02 2.27 3.12
C PHE A 67 -15.44 3.71 2.95
N ASP A 68 -16.25 4.77 3.08
CA ASP A 68 -15.83 6.18 2.89
C ASP A 68 -14.58 6.59 3.71
N ARG A 69 -13.44 6.76 3.02
CA ARG A 69 -12.13 7.13 3.58
C ARG A 69 -12.14 8.45 4.36
N LYS A 70 -13.05 9.37 4.04
CA LYS A 70 -13.09 10.71 4.65
C LYS A 70 -13.62 10.68 6.08
N ARG A 71 -14.54 9.75 6.41
CA ARG A 71 -15.20 9.73 7.71
C ARG A 71 -14.27 9.33 8.85
N PRO A 72 -13.50 8.23 8.80
CA PRO A 72 -12.55 7.92 9.87
C PRO A 72 -11.41 8.93 9.93
N LEU A 73 -11.00 9.50 8.78
CA LEU A 73 -9.99 10.55 8.77
C LEU A 73 -10.47 11.76 9.58
N LYS A 74 -11.72 12.19 9.37
CA LYS A 74 -12.35 13.26 10.14
C LYS A 74 -12.50 12.91 11.62
N LEU A 75 -12.90 11.67 11.94
CA LEU A 75 -13.02 11.19 13.32
C LEU A 75 -11.67 11.13 14.03
N ALA A 76 -10.60 10.77 13.32
CA ALA A 76 -9.25 10.69 13.87
C ALA A 76 -8.58 12.06 14.02
N ASN A 77 -9.19 13.12 13.50
CA ASN A 77 -8.73 14.50 13.57
C ASN A 77 -7.23 14.65 13.20
N THR A 78 -6.83 14.07 12.07
CA THR A 78 -5.45 14.08 11.61
C THR A 78 -5.37 14.28 10.09
N THR A 79 -4.16 14.47 9.56
CA THR A 79 -3.94 14.62 8.12
C THR A 79 -4.06 13.27 7.41
N GLU A 80 -4.44 13.28 6.13
CA GLU A 80 -4.54 12.05 5.31
C GLU A 80 -3.22 11.26 5.33
N GLN A 81 -2.10 11.97 5.23
CA GLN A 81 -0.76 11.39 5.30
C GLN A 81 -0.53 10.66 6.63
N ASN A 82 -0.75 11.34 7.76
CA ASN A 82 -0.49 10.78 9.08
C ASN A 82 -1.41 9.60 9.38
N TYR A 83 -2.68 9.70 8.96
CA TYR A 83 -3.66 8.63 9.13
C TYR A 83 -3.24 7.35 8.41
N HIS A 84 -2.91 7.46 7.12
CA HIS A 84 -2.56 6.30 6.31
C HIS A 84 -1.19 5.72 6.66
N SER A 85 -0.21 6.56 7.03
CA SER A 85 1.08 6.09 7.56
C SER A 85 0.89 5.28 8.84
N SER A 86 0.06 5.77 9.78
CA SER A 86 -0.24 5.06 11.03
C SER A 86 -0.98 3.74 10.77
N LEU A 87 -1.95 3.76 9.85
CA LEU A 87 -2.71 2.57 9.46
C LEU A 87 -1.81 1.50 8.81
N SER A 88 -0.90 1.91 7.92
CA SER A 88 0.10 1.01 7.32
C SER A 88 1.02 0.42 8.38
N TYR A 89 1.53 1.25 9.30
CA TYR A 89 2.35 0.79 10.42
C TYR A 89 1.62 -0.25 11.29
N ILE A 90 0.36 0.00 11.65
CA ILE A 90 -0.44 -0.94 12.44
C ILE A 90 -0.63 -2.26 11.68
N ARG A 91 -1.01 -2.21 10.40
CA ARG A 91 -1.21 -3.43 9.59
C ARG A 91 0.06 -4.27 9.51
N LYS A 92 1.22 -3.64 9.28
CA LYS A 92 2.51 -4.33 9.25
C LYS A 92 2.85 -4.97 10.60
N ARG A 93 2.69 -4.24 11.71
CA ARG A 93 2.96 -4.78 13.05
C ARG A 93 2.00 -5.89 13.45
N LEU A 94 0.77 -5.84 13.00
CA LEU A 94 -0.22 -6.88 13.23
C LEU A 94 -0.12 -8.05 12.24
N GLU A 95 0.76 -7.97 11.23
CA GLU A 95 0.92 -8.97 10.17
C GLU A 95 -0.40 -9.22 9.41
N ILE A 96 -1.19 -8.16 9.24
CA ILE A 96 -2.45 -8.25 8.51
C ILE A 96 -2.12 -8.26 7.02
N PRO A 97 -2.43 -9.35 6.30
CA PRO A 97 -2.07 -9.48 4.91
C PRO A 97 -2.80 -8.43 4.07
N SER A 98 -2.09 -7.91 3.08
CA SER A 98 -2.72 -7.11 2.05
C SER A 98 -3.70 -7.96 1.23
N LEU A 99 -4.83 -7.35 0.87
CA LEU A 99 -5.80 -7.92 -0.06
C LEU A 99 -5.55 -7.46 -1.52
N ILE A 100 -4.48 -6.72 -1.76
CA ILE A 100 -4.18 -6.10 -3.05
C ILE A 100 -3.15 -6.95 -3.82
N SER A 101 -3.63 -7.54 -4.92
CA SER A 101 -2.86 -8.16 -6.00
C SER A 101 -3.15 -7.47 -7.33
N PHE A 102 -2.28 -7.67 -8.33
CA PHE A 102 -2.54 -7.17 -9.69
C PHE A 102 -3.83 -7.75 -10.27
N ASP A 103 -4.13 -9.03 -10.03
CA ASP A 103 -5.41 -9.65 -10.41
C ASP A 103 -6.61 -8.99 -9.76
N SER A 104 -6.52 -8.69 -8.46
CA SER A 104 -7.60 -8.04 -7.72
C SER A 104 -7.89 -6.64 -8.24
N LEU A 105 -6.84 -5.90 -8.64
CA LEU A 105 -6.95 -4.58 -9.23
C LEU A 105 -7.50 -4.67 -10.66
N ALA A 106 -6.94 -5.55 -11.48
CA ALA A 106 -7.36 -5.71 -12.87
C ALA A 106 -8.82 -6.18 -12.99
N THR A 107 -9.24 -7.10 -12.12
CA THR A 107 -10.64 -7.54 -12.04
C THR A 107 -11.56 -6.39 -11.64
N ARG A 108 -11.17 -5.62 -10.62
CA ARG A 108 -11.95 -4.48 -10.12
C ARG A 108 -12.13 -3.38 -11.17
N PHE A 109 -11.11 -3.13 -11.97
CA PHE A 109 -11.12 -2.09 -13.00
C PHE A 109 -11.49 -2.62 -14.39
N GLY A 110 -11.83 -3.90 -14.52
CA GLY A 110 -12.24 -4.51 -15.78
C GLY A 110 -11.14 -4.57 -16.84
N CYS A 111 -9.86 -4.65 -16.43
CA CYS A 111 -8.71 -4.59 -17.32
C CYS A 111 -7.72 -5.77 -17.15
N PRO A 112 -8.15 -7.05 -17.12
CA PRO A 112 -7.24 -8.20 -16.93
C PRO A 112 -6.11 -8.28 -17.95
N LYS A 113 -6.33 -7.77 -19.17
CA LYS A 113 -5.34 -7.76 -20.24
C LYS A 113 -4.10 -6.91 -19.97
N ILE A 114 -4.15 -6.00 -18.98
CA ILE A 114 -2.97 -5.18 -18.63
C ILE A 114 -1.99 -5.92 -17.70
N ILE A 115 -2.40 -7.03 -17.08
CA ILE A 115 -1.61 -7.73 -16.04
C ILE A 115 -0.18 -8.04 -16.51
N PRO A 116 0.07 -8.63 -17.70
CA PRO A 116 1.43 -8.96 -18.12
C PRO A 116 2.34 -7.73 -18.21
N TYR A 117 1.79 -6.60 -18.62
CA TYR A 117 2.52 -5.33 -18.72
C TYR A 117 2.78 -4.71 -17.34
N VAL A 118 1.84 -4.87 -16.40
CA VAL A 118 2.01 -4.43 -15.01
C VAL A 118 3.10 -5.24 -14.31
N GLU A 119 3.10 -6.56 -14.49
CA GLU A 119 4.13 -7.45 -13.93
C GLU A 119 5.50 -7.14 -14.53
N THR A 120 5.58 -6.99 -15.85
CA THR A 120 6.84 -6.61 -16.52
C THR A 120 7.35 -5.25 -16.03
N MET A 121 6.48 -4.25 -15.92
CA MET A 121 6.86 -2.94 -15.37
C MET A 121 7.33 -3.03 -13.92
N PHE A 122 6.74 -3.92 -13.12
CA PHE A 122 7.13 -4.10 -11.72
C PHE A 122 8.51 -4.74 -11.58
N GLU A 123 8.82 -5.75 -12.39
CA GLU A 123 10.15 -6.38 -12.39
C GLU A 123 11.23 -5.41 -12.87
N ILE A 124 10.99 -4.68 -13.97
CA ILE A 124 11.90 -3.62 -14.44
C ILE A 124 12.11 -2.58 -13.33
N PHE A 125 11.05 -2.16 -12.64
CA PHE A 125 11.18 -1.20 -11.55
C PHE A 125 12.07 -1.73 -10.41
N LYS A 126 11.91 -2.99 -10.00
CA LYS A 126 12.76 -3.61 -8.97
C LYS A 126 14.21 -3.62 -9.39
N GLU A 127 14.50 -4.10 -10.60
CA GLU A 127 15.86 -4.25 -11.13
C GLU A 127 16.55 -2.91 -11.26
N GLU A 128 15.89 -1.92 -11.84
CA GLU A 128 16.48 -0.61 -12.10
C GLU A 128 16.60 0.24 -10.83
N TRP A 129 15.63 0.18 -9.92
CA TRP A 129 15.69 0.98 -8.70
C TRP A 129 16.71 0.43 -7.70
N VAL A 130 16.84 -0.90 -7.59
CA VAL A 130 17.82 -1.52 -6.67
C VAL A 130 19.26 -1.15 -7.03
N LYS A 131 19.58 -0.94 -8.32
CA LYS A 131 20.92 -0.51 -8.77
C LYS A 131 21.35 0.83 -8.16
N ASP A 132 20.38 1.70 -7.85
CA ASP A 132 20.62 3.03 -7.27
C ASP A 132 20.60 3.03 -5.72
N LEU A 133 20.38 1.88 -5.07
CA LEU A 133 20.22 1.77 -3.62
C LEU A 133 21.42 1.11 -2.94
N SER A 134 21.70 1.56 -1.71
CA SER A 134 22.69 0.89 -0.85
C SER A 134 22.15 -0.45 -0.34
N ALA A 135 23.05 -1.37 0.01
CA ALA A 135 22.67 -2.68 0.58
C ALA A 135 21.82 -2.56 1.86
N ALA A 136 21.99 -1.48 2.64
CA ALA A 136 21.16 -1.20 3.80
C ALA A 136 19.72 -0.84 3.38
N ASN A 137 19.57 0.04 2.40
CA ASN A 137 18.26 0.46 1.90
C ASN A 137 17.52 -0.71 1.24
N ILE A 138 18.22 -1.55 0.48
CA ILE A 138 17.63 -2.73 -0.17
C ILE A 138 16.99 -3.68 0.87
N LYS A 139 17.64 -3.90 2.00
CA LYS A 139 17.12 -4.76 3.09
C LYS A 139 15.86 -4.21 3.75
N GLU A 140 15.63 -2.89 3.65
CA GLU A 140 14.45 -2.24 4.21
C GLU A 140 13.24 -2.24 3.26
N ILE A 141 13.43 -2.64 1.99
CA ILE A 141 12.34 -2.67 1.00
C ILE A 141 11.44 -3.87 1.25
N ASP A 142 10.17 -3.58 1.46
CA ASP A 142 9.10 -4.57 1.45
C ASP A 142 8.36 -4.52 0.10
N TRP A 143 8.79 -5.35 -0.86
CA TRP A 143 8.15 -5.44 -2.18
C TRP A 143 6.68 -5.89 -2.15
N ASN A 144 6.21 -6.43 -1.02
CA ASN A 144 4.81 -6.80 -0.87
C ASN A 144 3.91 -5.62 -0.50
N ASP A 145 4.49 -4.46 -0.17
CA ASP A 145 3.75 -3.25 0.17
C ASP A 145 2.83 -2.82 -1.00
N ASP A 146 1.59 -2.52 -0.64
CA ASP A 146 0.53 -2.12 -1.56
C ASP A 146 0.90 -0.91 -2.39
N ILE A 147 1.75 -0.03 -1.85
CA ILE A 147 2.18 1.18 -2.54
C ILE A 147 2.81 0.88 -3.89
N TYR A 148 3.62 -0.18 -3.98
CA TYR A 148 4.26 -0.56 -5.24
C TYR A 148 3.24 -1.09 -6.23
N LYS A 149 2.41 -2.04 -5.80
CA LYS A 149 1.40 -2.66 -6.67
C LYS A 149 0.43 -1.63 -7.22
N VAL A 150 -0.07 -0.75 -6.35
CA VAL A 150 -1.05 0.29 -6.70
C VAL A 150 -0.41 1.33 -7.62
N ALA A 151 0.82 1.77 -7.35
CA ALA A 151 1.49 2.77 -8.18
C ALA A 151 1.87 2.22 -9.56
N VAL A 152 2.42 1.00 -9.66
CA VAL A 152 2.76 0.37 -10.95
C VAL A 152 1.49 0.16 -11.79
N PHE A 153 0.44 -0.39 -11.18
CA PHE A 153 -0.85 -0.55 -11.85
C PHE A 153 -1.41 0.78 -12.36
N GLY A 154 -1.30 1.84 -11.55
CA GLY A 154 -1.67 3.21 -11.93
C GLY A 154 -0.87 3.74 -13.12
N CYS A 155 0.44 3.51 -13.16
CA CYS A 155 1.32 3.86 -14.28
C CYS A 155 0.90 3.15 -15.56
N CYS A 156 0.70 1.82 -15.51
CA CYS A 156 0.25 1.05 -16.67
C CYS A 156 -1.11 1.56 -17.18
N CYS A 157 -2.10 1.75 -16.30
CA CYS A 157 -3.42 2.26 -16.70
C CYS A 157 -3.31 3.61 -17.43
N LYS A 158 -2.40 4.49 -17.00
CA LYS A 158 -2.12 5.78 -17.64
C LYS A 158 -1.55 5.61 -19.06
N VAL A 159 -0.73 4.59 -19.30
CA VAL A 159 -0.18 4.27 -20.63
C VAL A 159 -1.27 3.78 -21.58
N PHE A 160 -2.16 2.91 -21.13
CA PHE A 160 -3.24 2.31 -21.94
C PHE A 160 -4.47 3.20 -22.16
N GLY A 161 -4.35 4.52 -21.93
CA GLY A 161 -5.43 5.47 -22.21
C GLY A 161 -6.61 5.42 -21.23
N ALA A 162 -6.51 4.68 -20.12
CA ALA A 162 -7.51 4.71 -19.04
C ALA A 162 -7.33 5.97 -18.17
N GLN A 163 -7.37 7.14 -18.82
CA GLN A 163 -6.96 8.42 -18.25
C GLN A 163 -7.87 8.91 -17.12
N SER A 164 -7.21 9.34 -16.04
CA SER A 164 -7.71 10.08 -14.88
C SER A 164 -8.71 9.37 -13.96
N ARG A 165 -9.75 8.73 -14.49
CA ARG A 165 -10.78 8.08 -13.66
C ARG A 165 -10.21 6.89 -12.90
N ILE A 166 -9.46 6.01 -13.56
CA ILE A 166 -8.89 4.83 -12.88
C ILE A 166 -7.88 5.25 -11.83
N SER A 167 -6.95 6.15 -12.12
CA SER A 167 -5.97 6.62 -11.11
C SER A 167 -6.64 7.35 -9.93
N GLN A 168 -7.67 8.16 -10.16
CA GLN A 168 -8.42 8.80 -9.08
C GLN A 168 -9.30 7.80 -8.29
N GLN A 169 -9.96 6.87 -8.97
CA GLN A 169 -10.77 5.82 -8.35
C GLN A 169 -9.91 4.81 -7.58
N LEU A 170 -8.69 4.57 -8.04
CA LEU A 170 -7.69 3.73 -7.38
C LEU A 170 -7.26 4.36 -6.06
N ILE A 171 -6.81 5.62 -6.05
CA ILE A 171 -6.42 6.29 -4.79
C ILE A 171 -7.62 6.50 -3.87
N ASN A 172 -8.81 6.77 -4.41
CA ASN A 172 -10.00 6.93 -3.57
C ASN A 172 -10.61 5.58 -3.16
N SER A 173 -10.06 4.47 -3.64
CA SER A 173 -10.58 3.16 -3.33
C SER A 173 -10.38 2.91 -1.84
N PRO A 174 -11.44 2.52 -1.13
CA PRO A 174 -11.41 2.44 0.32
C PRO A 174 -10.65 1.24 0.89
N ASP A 175 -10.35 0.23 0.08
CA ASP A 175 -9.49 -0.89 0.49
C ASP A 175 -8.01 -0.50 0.50
N ILE A 176 -7.68 0.57 -0.23
CA ILE A 176 -6.33 1.10 -0.33
C ILE A 176 -6.06 1.98 0.89
N SER A 177 -4.95 1.74 1.58
CA SER A 177 -4.55 2.53 2.76
C SER A 177 -3.33 3.40 2.50
N ILE A 178 -3.16 3.84 1.25
CA ILE A 178 -2.06 4.66 0.78
C ILE A 178 -2.56 6.10 0.65
N SER A 179 -1.81 7.07 1.17
CA SER A 179 -2.14 8.49 0.98
C SER A 179 -1.93 8.92 -0.46
N ARG A 180 -2.66 9.97 -0.89
CA ARG A 180 -2.49 10.54 -2.23
C ARG A 180 -1.04 10.97 -2.52
N LEU A 181 -0.37 11.60 -1.55
CA LEU A 181 1.01 12.07 -1.72
C LEU A 181 1.99 10.90 -1.88
N ALA A 182 1.86 9.86 -1.05
CA ALA A 182 2.71 8.67 -1.15
C ALA A 182 2.54 7.98 -2.52
N PHE A 183 1.30 7.84 -2.98
CA PHE A 183 1.00 7.32 -4.32
C PHE A 183 1.64 8.16 -5.42
N GLN A 184 1.51 9.49 -5.37
CA GLN A 184 2.09 10.39 -6.38
C GLN A 184 3.62 10.29 -6.42
N ASN A 185 4.26 10.26 -5.25
CA ASN A 185 5.72 10.13 -5.17
C ASN A 185 6.19 8.80 -5.73
N MET A 186 5.52 7.69 -5.38
CA MET A 186 5.86 6.37 -5.91
C MET A 186 5.62 6.26 -7.42
N THR A 187 4.52 6.84 -7.91
CA THR A 187 4.23 6.90 -9.36
C THR A 187 5.33 7.62 -10.12
N ARG A 188 5.79 8.79 -9.62
CA ARG A 188 6.91 9.53 -10.23
C ARG A 188 8.21 8.73 -10.22
N LEU A 189 8.47 7.99 -9.15
CA LEU A 189 9.64 7.14 -9.03
C LEU A 189 9.60 6.00 -10.05
N ILE A 190 8.46 5.30 -10.17
CA ILE A 190 8.26 4.26 -11.18
C ILE A 190 8.39 4.84 -12.59
N GLU A 191 7.78 5.99 -12.88
CA GLU A 191 7.90 6.66 -14.18
C GLU A 191 9.35 7.02 -14.53
N LYS A 192 10.17 7.38 -13.53
CA LYS A 192 11.61 7.65 -13.72
C LYS A 192 12.35 6.39 -14.16
N TYR A 193 12.21 5.29 -13.42
CA TYR A 193 12.97 4.05 -13.67
C TYR A 193 12.42 3.22 -14.82
N CYS A 194 11.12 3.27 -15.08
CA CYS A 194 10.47 2.54 -16.18
C CYS A 194 10.31 3.38 -17.46
N LYS A 195 11.01 4.53 -17.57
CA LYS A 195 10.81 5.49 -18.67
C LYS A 195 10.95 4.86 -20.06
N SER A 196 11.96 4.01 -20.25
CA SER A 196 12.20 3.32 -21.53
C SER A 196 11.01 2.43 -21.91
N TYR A 197 10.62 1.54 -20.99
CA TYR A 197 9.51 0.62 -21.17
C TYR A 197 8.17 1.34 -21.40
N ILE A 198 7.91 2.42 -20.66
CA ILE A 198 6.72 3.27 -20.85
C ILE A 198 6.68 3.87 -22.26
N ASN A 199 7.82 4.31 -22.81
CA ASN A 199 7.90 4.89 -24.15
C ASN A 199 7.72 3.82 -25.24
N GLU A 200 8.26 2.62 -25.02
CA GLU A 200 8.06 1.48 -25.91
C GLU A 200 6.58 1.12 -26.02
N LEU A 201 5.90 0.93 -24.88
CA LEU A 201 4.47 0.64 -24.86
C LEU A 201 3.63 1.71 -25.56
N LYS A 202 3.91 2.99 -25.31
CA LYS A 202 3.23 4.10 -26.00
C LYS A 202 3.44 4.06 -27.52
N SER A 203 4.64 3.68 -27.96
CA SER A 203 4.97 3.59 -29.38
C SER A 203 4.24 2.41 -30.05
N GLN A 204 4.20 1.25 -29.38
CA GLN A 204 3.47 0.07 -29.84
C GLN A 204 1.96 0.36 -29.95
N ILE A 205 1.37 0.97 -28.92
CA ILE A 205 -0.06 1.37 -28.93
C ILE A 205 -0.36 2.36 -30.08
N LYS A 206 0.55 3.30 -30.35
CA LYS A 206 0.40 4.27 -31.44
C LYS A 206 0.44 3.60 -32.82
N ASN A 207 1.26 2.57 -32.99
CA ASN A 207 1.48 1.90 -34.27
C ASN A 207 0.42 0.84 -34.58
N GLU A 208 0.01 0.04 -33.60
CA GLU A 208 -0.88 -1.13 -33.80
C GLU A 208 -2.36 -0.84 -33.47
N GLY A 209 -2.62 0.24 -32.73
CA GLY A 209 -3.91 0.53 -32.12
C GLY A 209 -4.14 -0.30 -30.85
N LEU A 210 -4.75 0.32 -29.84
CA LEU A 210 -4.93 -0.24 -28.49
C LEU A 210 -5.59 -1.64 -28.49
N MET A 211 -6.61 -1.84 -29.34
CA MET A 211 -7.37 -3.10 -29.37
C MET A 211 -6.55 -4.26 -29.95
N THR A 212 -5.71 -3.99 -30.95
CA THR A 212 -4.84 -4.99 -31.59
C THR A 212 -3.70 -5.39 -30.63
N PHE A 213 -3.09 -4.40 -29.98
CA PHE A 213 -2.02 -4.61 -29.02
C PHE A 213 -2.45 -5.47 -27.82
N MET A 214 -3.69 -5.30 -27.36
CA MET A 214 -4.27 -6.05 -26.24
C MET A 214 -4.76 -7.46 -26.61
N ILE A 215 -4.63 -7.89 -27.88
CA ILE A 215 -4.99 -9.25 -28.34
C ILE A 215 -3.76 -10.16 -28.41
N SER A 216 -2.57 -9.60 -28.62
CA SER A 216 -1.30 -10.33 -28.62
C SER A 216 -0.47 -9.94 -27.39
N PRO A 217 -0.64 -10.60 -26.23
CA PRO A 217 0.27 -10.37 -25.11
C PRO A 217 1.70 -10.68 -25.55
N VAL A 218 2.63 -9.81 -25.11
CA VAL A 218 4.05 -9.75 -25.47
C VAL A 218 4.66 -11.14 -25.72
N LYS A 219 5.21 -11.36 -26.93
CA LYS A 219 6.15 -12.46 -27.17
C LYS A 219 7.37 -12.20 -26.29
N GLY A 220 7.54 -13.04 -25.27
CA GLY A 220 8.58 -12.88 -24.27
C GLY A 220 9.95 -12.65 -24.90
N ASN A 221 10.71 -11.69 -24.37
CA ASN A 221 12.11 -11.59 -24.68
C ASN A 221 12.96 -10.97 -23.55
N SER A 222 14.04 -11.71 -23.26
CA SER A 222 15.40 -11.27 -22.93
C SER A 222 15.78 -10.57 -21.63
N TYR A 223 14.91 -10.44 -20.61
CA TYR A 223 15.36 -9.95 -19.28
C TYR A 223 15.69 -11.05 -18.27
N ILE A 224 15.41 -12.32 -18.59
CA ILE A 224 15.67 -13.45 -17.68
C ILE A 224 16.83 -14.26 -18.26
N ASN A 225 18.05 -13.90 -17.91
CA ASN A 225 19.16 -14.85 -17.89
C ASN A 225 20.21 -14.40 -16.89
N GLU A 226 20.62 -15.37 -16.07
CA GLU A 226 21.77 -15.37 -15.15
C GLU A 226 21.63 -14.57 -13.84
N VAL A 227 21.24 -15.26 -12.75
CA VAL A 227 22.16 -15.43 -11.59
C VAL A 227 21.87 -16.78 -10.92
N SER A 228 22.91 -17.60 -10.90
CA SER A 228 23.06 -18.91 -10.28
C SER A 228 23.09 -18.88 -8.75
N GLU A 229 22.71 -20.02 -8.16
CA GLU A 229 22.72 -20.42 -6.75
C GLU A 229 23.98 -20.05 -5.95
N GLY A 230 23.79 -19.71 -4.67
CA GLY A 230 24.89 -19.42 -3.72
C GLY A 230 24.50 -19.39 -2.24
N ARG A 231 24.37 -20.59 -1.66
CA ARG A 231 24.49 -21.04 -0.23
C ARG A 231 24.60 -20.02 0.94
N SER A 232 23.75 -20.28 1.94
CA SER A 232 24.03 -20.53 3.38
C SER A 232 25.02 -19.65 4.17
N GLY A 233 24.53 -19.01 5.25
CA GLY A 233 25.36 -18.52 6.35
C GLY A 233 24.54 -18.00 7.55
N THR A 234 24.79 -18.58 8.71
CA THR A 234 24.15 -18.43 10.03
C THR A 234 24.23 -17.05 10.70
N MET A 235 23.14 -16.69 11.40
CA MET A 235 22.96 -16.09 12.74
C MET A 235 24.08 -15.22 13.37
N VAL A 236 23.72 -14.05 13.92
CA VAL A 236 23.88 -13.64 15.35
C VAL A 236 23.24 -12.25 15.59
N CYS A 237 22.65 -12.12 16.78
CA CYS A 237 21.89 -11.03 17.38
C CYS A 237 22.69 -9.73 17.62
N GLY A 238 22.04 -8.56 17.55
CA GLY A 238 22.65 -7.27 17.94
C GLY A 238 21.79 -6.03 17.67
N SER A 239 20.92 -5.70 18.62
CA SER A 239 20.47 -4.34 19.02
C SER A 239 20.47 -3.18 18.00
N VAL A 240 19.27 -2.71 17.60
CA VAL A 240 19.00 -1.26 17.37
C VAL A 240 17.55 -0.92 17.77
N LEU A 241 17.35 -0.67 19.06
CA LEU A 241 16.29 0.21 19.57
C LEU A 241 16.72 1.66 19.30
N ASN A 242 16.22 2.31 18.23
CA ASN A 242 16.01 3.78 18.13
C ASN A 242 15.73 4.32 16.71
N LYS A 243 14.74 3.80 15.94
CA LYS A 243 14.41 4.42 14.63
C LYS A 243 12.94 4.55 14.24
N TYR A 244 11.99 4.15 15.08
CA TYR A 244 10.56 4.30 14.71
C TYR A 244 9.96 5.70 14.95
N LEU A 245 10.75 6.65 15.48
CA LEU A 245 10.48 8.09 15.39
C LEU A 245 11.16 8.75 14.15
N PHE A 246 12.01 8.03 13.40
CA PHE A 246 12.86 8.59 12.34
C PHE A 246 12.26 8.50 10.92
N VAL A 247 11.14 7.78 10.73
CA VAL A 247 10.46 7.70 9.42
C VAL A 247 9.86 9.06 9.01
N TYR A 248 9.75 10.03 9.93
CA TYR A 248 9.29 11.39 9.61
C TYR A 248 10.37 12.36 9.11
N MET A 249 11.67 12.03 9.17
CA MET A 249 12.72 12.93 8.67
C MET A 249 13.23 12.56 7.27
N TYR A 250 13.22 11.28 6.87
CA TYR A 250 13.87 10.86 5.62
C TYR A 250 13.09 11.15 4.31
N ILE A 251 11.83 11.58 4.38
CA ILE A 251 11.09 12.06 3.19
C ILE A 251 11.33 13.56 2.95
N ASN A 252 11.80 14.33 3.95
CA ASN A 252 12.09 15.75 3.78
C ASN A 252 13.52 16.04 3.29
N ASP A 253 14.48 15.14 3.49
CA ASP A 253 15.89 15.38 3.12
C ASP A 253 16.29 14.88 1.71
N VAL A 254 15.42 14.15 1.00
CA VAL A 254 15.67 13.76 -0.41
C VAL A 254 14.99 14.73 -1.41
N LEU A 255 14.32 15.78 -0.92
CA LEU A 255 13.73 16.84 -1.75
C LEU A 255 14.32 18.25 -1.47
N ARG A 256 15.51 18.29 -0.88
CA ARG A 256 16.35 19.50 -0.83
C ARG A 256 17.65 19.32 -1.62
N TYR A 257 17.54 18.91 -2.89
CA TYR A 257 18.46 19.27 -3.97
C TYR A 257 17.72 19.16 -5.31
#